data_AF-A0A8K0G1L7-F1
#
_entry.id   AF-A0A8K0G1L7-F1
#
_cell.length_a   1.000
_cell.length_b   1.000
_cell.length_c   1.000
_cell.angle_alpha   90.00
_cell.angle_beta   90.00
_cell.angle_gamma   90.00
#
_symmetry.space_group_name_H-M   'P 1'
#
loop_
_entity.id
_entity.type
_entity.pdbx_description
1 polymer ?
#
loop_
_entity_poly.entity_id
_entity_poly.type
_entity_poly.pdbx_seq_one_letter_code
_entity_poly.pdbx_strand_id
1 'polypeptide(L)'
;MHAIACCLKAVSTADAAVGVETCRLACGGHGYMTCSNFPATYGLVTAMCTYEGENTVLLLQTARFLMKAWQNRGDGEKMTPTVRYLQTTTNNGHKPFEKSINWIIWALEKVAASKIELAWRHMDERIRRGISSEDAWNETSIELAAAAEAHCRAFVVNTYYTMMKKIETTVSESLRTVLLQLLDLYGVHIALRCTGDLLRFTNTTGKDIEELQFWLENLLALIRPNAVGIVDSFDIRDEVLSSALGAYDGNVYERLFEEASKSPLNIEPVNKSFGLYLKPFLKSNL
;
A
#
# COMPACT_ATOMS: atom_id res chain seq x y z
N MET A 1 -3.43 -0.50 20.89
CA MET A 1 -3.51 -1.69 20.01
C MET A 1 -4.60 -1.51 18.95
N HIS A 2 -5.86 -1.27 19.34
CA HIS A 2 -6.98 -1.05 18.40
C HIS A 2 -6.69 0.00 17.30
N ALA A 3 -6.27 1.22 17.64
CA ALA A 3 -6.03 2.27 16.65
C ALA A 3 -4.98 1.93 15.58
N ILE A 4 -3.95 1.15 15.92
CA ILE A 4 -2.93 0.70 14.96
C ILE A 4 -3.49 -0.41 14.07
N ALA A 5 -4.29 -1.33 14.62
CA ALA A 5 -4.96 -2.36 13.83
C ALA A 5 -5.91 -1.75 12.79
N CYS A 6 -6.67 -0.70 13.16
CA CYS A 6 -7.58 0.00 12.26
C CYS A 6 -6.85 0.60 11.04
N CYS A 7 -5.78 1.37 11.26
CA CYS A 7 -5.05 1.99 10.15
C CYS A 7 -4.24 0.97 9.35
N LEU A 8 -3.66 -0.06 9.99
CA LEU A 8 -2.95 -1.13 9.29
C LEU A 8 -3.90 -1.86 8.34
N LYS A 9 -5.09 -2.26 8.81
CA LYS A 9 -6.10 -2.90 7.97
C LYS A 9 -6.46 -1.99 6.79
N ALA A 10 -6.78 -0.72 7.06
CA ALA A 10 -7.19 0.21 6.01
C ALA A 10 -6.10 0.40 4.94
N VAL A 11 -4.86 0.66 5.37
CA VAL A 11 -3.73 0.90 4.46
C VAL A 11 -3.32 -0.38 3.71
N SER A 12 -3.20 -1.51 4.40
CA SER A 12 -2.74 -2.75 3.79
C SER A 12 -3.75 -3.31 2.78
N THR A 13 -5.05 -3.22 3.06
CA THR A 13 -6.09 -3.68 2.12
C THR A 13 -6.19 -2.78 0.89
N ALA A 14 -6.08 -1.45 1.08
CA ALA A 14 -6.06 -0.51 -0.04
C ALA A 14 -4.82 -0.72 -0.94
N ASP A 15 -3.63 -0.88 -0.34
CA ASP A 15 -2.41 -1.18 -1.09
C ASP A 15 -2.47 -2.53 -1.80
N ALA A 16 -2.99 -3.56 -1.12
CA ALA A 16 -3.13 -4.88 -1.73
C ALA A 16 -4.07 -4.84 -2.94
N ALA A 17 -5.18 -4.10 -2.87
CA ALA A 17 -6.10 -3.94 -4.00
C ALA A 17 -5.40 -3.29 -5.21
N VAL A 18 -4.65 -2.20 -4.98
CA VAL A 18 -3.85 -1.54 -6.01
C VAL A 18 -2.76 -2.46 -6.55
N GLY A 19 -2.09 -3.21 -5.67
CA GLY A 19 -1.03 -4.14 -6.01
C GLY A 19 -1.51 -5.28 -6.92
N VAL A 20 -2.62 -5.93 -6.56
CA VAL A 20 -3.21 -7.00 -7.37
C VAL A 20 -3.59 -6.48 -8.76
N GLU A 21 -4.21 -5.31 -8.84
CA GLU A 21 -4.59 -4.73 -10.13
C GLU A 21 -3.37 -4.33 -10.96
N THR A 22 -2.32 -3.82 -10.33
CA THR A 22 -1.05 -3.51 -11.00
C THR A 22 -0.41 -4.78 -11.57
N CYS A 23 -0.38 -5.87 -10.80
CA CYS A 23 0.11 -7.18 -11.26
C CYS A 23 -0.73 -7.71 -12.42
N ARG A 24 -2.07 -7.59 -12.34
CA ARG A 24 -2.99 -8.00 -13.41
C ARG A 24 -2.69 -7.26 -14.72
N LEU A 25 -2.52 -5.95 -14.66
CA LEU A 25 -2.24 -5.10 -15.81
C LEU A 25 -0.83 -5.39 -16.39
N ALA A 26 0.14 -5.70 -15.55
CA ALA A 26 1.49 -6.07 -15.99
C ALA A 26 1.52 -7.36 -16.83
N CYS A 27 0.52 -8.25 -16.68
CA CYS A 27 0.35 -9.44 -17.52
C CYS A 27 -0.39 -9.20 -18.85
N GLY A 28 -0.71 -7.94 -19.18
CA GLY A 28 -1.39 -7.57 -20.42
C GLY A 28 -2.75 -8.27 -20.59
N GLY A 29 -3.08 -8.65 -21.83
CA GLY A 29 -4.37 -9.29 -22.14
C GLY A 29 -4.60 -10.61 -21.41
N HIS A 30 -3.54 -11.40 -21.16
CA HIS A 30 -3.67 -12.66 -20.44
C HIS A 30 -4.01 -12.47 -18.96
N GLY A 31 -3.60 -11.35 -18.34
CA GLY A 31 -3.99 -11.00 -16.98
C GLY A 31 -5.50 -10.76 -16.82
N TYR A 32 -6.23 -10.47 -17.90
CA TYR A 32 -7.69 -10.37 -17.85
C TYR A 32 -8.39 -11.74 -17.78
N MET A 33 -7.74 -12.79 -18.29
CA MET A 33 -8.32 -14.13 -18.36
C MET A 33 -8.48 -14.72 -16.97
N THR A 34 -9.53 -15.51 -16.76
CA THR A 34 -9.80 -16.20 -15.49
C THR A 34 -8.67 -17.14 -15.08
N CYS A 35 -7.94 -17.73 -16.05
CA CYS A 35 -6.79 -18.60 -15.80
C CYS A 35 -5.56 -17.85 -15.23
N SER A 36 -5.55 -16.51 -15.21
CA SER A 36 -4.54 -15.76 -14.47
C SER A 36 -4.81 -15.71 -12.96
N ASN A 37 -6.04 -16.02 -12.55
CA ASN A 37 -6.61 -15.88 -11.20
C ASN A 37 -6.68 -14.45 -10.63
N PHE A 38 -6.03 -13.46 -11.24
CA PHE A 38 -6.06 -12.07 -10.76
C PHE A 38 -7.48 -11.47 -10.62
N PRO A 39 -8.46 -11.69 -11.53
CA PRO A 39 -9.82 -11.18 -11.34
C PRO A 39 -10.49 -11.69 -10.06
N ALA A 40 -10.31 -12.97 -9.73
CA ALA A 40 -10.85 -13.57 -8.51
C ALA A 40 -10.13 -13.04 -7.26
N THR A 41 -8.79 -12.98 -7.31
CA THR A 41 -7.97 -12.40 -6.24
C THR A 41 -8.35 -10.94 -5.96
N TYR A 42 -8.54 -10.13 -7.01
CA TYR A 42 -8.93 -8.73 -6.88
C TYR A 42 -10.30 -8.59 -6.21
N GLY A 43 -11.28 -9.42 -6.60
CA GLY A 43 -12.60 -9.44 -5.96
C GLY A 43 -12.53 -9.75 -4.46
N LEU A 44 -11.67 -10.69 -4.05
CA LEU A 44 -11.46 -11.03 -2.64
C LEU A 44 -10.76 -9.88 -1.88
N VAL A 45 -9.69 -9.33 -2.44
CA VAL A 45 -8.88 -8.30 -1.77
C VAL A 45 -9.66 -6.99 -1.62
N THR A 46 -10.44 -6.59 -2.63
CA THR A 46 -11.26 -5.37 -2.57
C THR A 46 -12.43 -5.47 -1.60
N ALA A 47 -13.01 -6.66 -1.42
CA ALA A 47 -14.01 -6.88 -0.38
C ALA A 47 -13.44 -6.56 1.02
N MET A 48 -12.15 -6.84 1.25
CA MET A 48 -11.48 -6.57 2.53
C MET A 48 -11.40 -5.07 2.85
N CYS A 49 -11.50 -4.18 1.87
CA CYS A 49 -11.58 -2.74 2.11
C CYS A 49 -12.89 -2.33 2.81
N THR A 50 -13.90 -3.19 2.78
CA THR A 50 -15.26 -2.90 3.29
C THR A 50 -15.60 -3.69 4.54
N TYR A 51 -15.40 -5.02 4.53
CA TYR A 51 -15.74 -5.86 5.67
C TYR A 51 -14.80 -5.60 6.85
N GLU A 52 -15.20 -6.01 8.06
CA GLU A 52 -14.46 -5.79 9.32
C GLU A 52 -14.10 -4.31 9.56
N GLY A 53 -14.96 -3.41 9.07
CA GLY A 53 -14.87 -1.95 9.17
C GLY A 53 -14.44 -1.30 7.86
N GLU A 54 -15.26 -0.39 7.32
CA GLU A 54 -14.91 0.34 6.10
C GLU A 54 -13.65 1.20 6.31
N ASN A 55 -12.76 1.21 5.32
CA ASN A 55 -11.41 1.77 5.45
C ASN A 55 -11.39 3.23 5.92
N THR A 56 -12.27 4.09 5.40
CA THR A 56 -12.37 5.50 5.82
C THR A 56 -12.81 5.61 7.27
N VAL A 57 -13.82 4.85 7.67
CA VAL A 57 -14.27 4.78 9.07
C VAL A 57 -13.15 4.32 10.00
N LEU A 58 -12.37 3.32 9.62
CA LEU A 58 -11.23 2.84 10.39
C LEU A 58 -10.11 3.88 10.49
N LEU A 59 -9.80 4.59 9.41
CA LEU A 59 -8.86 5.72 9.44
C LEU A 59 -9.34 6.82 10.40
N LEU A 60 -10.64 7.14 10.42
CA LEU A 60 -11.22 8.09 11.36
C LEU A 60 -11.17 7.60 12.82
N GLN A 61 -11.28 6.30 13.07
CA GLN A 61 -11.05 5.73 14.42
C GLN A 61 -9.60 5.92 14.87
N THR A 62 -8.63 5.69 13.98
CA THR A 62 -7.22 5.99 14.25
C THR A 62 -7.01 7.49 14.47
N ALA A 63 -7.64 8.34 13.66
CA ALA A 63 -7.54 9.80 13.81
C ALA A 63 -8.01 10.26 15.20
N ARG A 64 -9.09 9.69 15.76
CA ARG A 64 -9.54 10.03 17.13
C ARG A 64 -8.45 9.76 18.17
N PHE A 65 -7.74 8.65 18.03
CA PHE A 65 -6.60 8.33 18.90
C PHE A 65 -5.45 9.34 18.71
N LEU A 66 -5.13 9.69 17.46
CA LEU A 66 -4.06 10.64 17.15
C LEU A 66 -4.35 12.05 17.67
N MET A 67 -5.61 12.50 17.60
CA MET A 67 -6.02 13.81 18.10
C MET A 67 -5.89 13.91 19.63
N LYS A 68 -6.25 12.84 20.35
CA LYS A 68 -6.00 12.74 21.80
C LYS A 68 -4.51 12.71 22.13
N ALA A 69 -3.73 11.93 21.38
CA ALA A 69 -2.28 11.87 21.55
C ALA A 69 -1.62 13.23 21.30
N TRP A 70 -2.11 13.99 20.31
CA TRP A 70 -1.66 15.34 20.05
C TRP A 70 -1.95 16.29 21.20
N GLN A 71 -3.17 16.27 21.75
CA GLN A 71 -3.53 17.11 22.91
C GLN A 71 -2.63 16.84 24.11
N ASN A 72 -2.36 15.57 24.41
CA ASN A 72 -1.60 15.17 25.61
C ASN A 72 -0.07 15.24 25.42
N ARG A 73 0.44 15.67 24.25
CA ARG A 73 1.88 15.61 23.94
C ARG A 73 2.75 16.45 24.89
N GLY A 74 2.17 17.50 25.48
CA GLY A 74 2.83 18.46 26.38
C GLY A 74 2.78 18.12 27.87
N ASP A 75 2.00 17.11 28.27
CA ASP A 75 1.63 16.89 29.69
C ASP A 75 2.71 16.18 30.52
N GLY A 76 3.95 16.06 30.02
CA GLY A 76 5.03 15.33 30.70
C GLY A 76 4.78 13.82 30.85
N GLU A 77 3.63 13.32 30.42
CA GLU A 77 3.28 11.90 30.42
C GLU A 77 4.07 11.13 29.37
N LYS A 78 4.40 9.87 29.69
CA LYS A 78 5.07 8.96 28.76
C LYS A 78 4.09 8.55 27.65
N MET A 79 4.23 9.16 26.48
CA MET A 79 3.50 8.74 25.28
C MET A 79 3.84 7.29 24.92
N THR A 80 2.85 6.58 24.38
CA THR A 80 3.07 5.24 23.86
C THR A 80 4.12 5.26 22.73
N PRO A 81 4.94 4.20 22.58
CA PRO A 81 6.04 4.20 21.62
C PRO A 81 5.63 4.55 20.19
N THR A 82 4.41 4.17 19.77
CA THR A 82 3.90 4.37 18.41
C THR A 82 3.65 5.83 18.05
N VAL A 83 3.44 6.71 19.03
CA VAL A 83 3.18 8.16 18.82
C VAL A 83 4.22 9.04 19.50
N ARG A 84 5.31 8.46 20.00
CA ARG A 84 6.40 9.20 20.66
C ARG A 84 7.02 10.27 19.75
N TYR A 85 7.03 10.05 18.45
CA TYR A 85 7.54 11.00 17.47
C TYR A 85 6.82 12.36 17.52
N LEU A 86 5.58 12.43 18.03
CA LEU A 86 4.83 13.69 18.20
C LEU A 86 5.51 14.66 19.19
N GLN A 87 6.30 14.16 20.14
CA GLN A 87 7.08 15.01 21.07
C GLN A 87 8.36 15.54 20.45
N THR A 88 9.01 14.76 19.58
CA THR A 88 10.33 15.08 19.04
C THR A 88 10.28 15.89 17.76
N THR A 89 9.27 15.65 16.93
CA THR A 89 9.12 16.29 15.61
C THR A 89 8.50 17.68 15.65
N THR A 90 7.82 18.04 16.74
CA THR A 90 7.19 19.36 16.95
C THR A 90 8.19 20.44 17.33
N ASN A 91 9.34 20.08 17.89
CA ASN A 91 10.41 21.01 18.23
C ASN A 91 11.27 21.35 17.00
N ASN A 92 10.77 22.14 16.03
CA ASN A 92 11.48 22.88 14.94
C ASN A 92 12.77 22.29 14.30
N GLY A 93 13.04 21.01 14.50
CA GLY A 93 14.29 20.35 14.16
C GLY A 93 14.24 19.90 12.73
N HIS A 94 14.51 20.82 11.82
CA HIS A 94 14.73 20.47 10.43
C HIS A 94 16.03 19.68 10.33
N LYS A 95 16.00 18.53 9.67
CA LYS A 95 17.20 17.78 9.30
C LYS A 95 17.53 18.03 7.83
N PRO A 96 18.80 18.25 7.47
CA PRO A 96 19.20 18.24 6.07
C PRO A 96 18.85 16.89 5.45
N PHE A 97 18.60 16.88 4.14
CA PHE A 97 18.39 15.63 3.41
C PHE A 97 19.63 14.72 3.54
N GLU A 98 19.37 13.45 3.83
CA GLU A 98 20.37 12.40 3.86
C GLU A 98 19.79 11.18 3.14
N LYS A 99 20.55 10.60 2.22
CA LYS A 99 20.16 9.38 1.50
C LYS A 99 20.27 8.16 2.43
N SER A 100 19.35 8.04 3.38
CA SER A 100 19.29 6.91 4.31
C SER A 100 17.87 6.62 4.79
N ILE A 101 17.62 5.35 5.14
CA ILE A 101 16.31 4.94 5.66
C ILE A 101 15.95 5.65 6.97
N ASN A 102 16.94 6.01 7.79
CA ASN A 102 16.73 6.77 9.02
C ASN A 102 16.16 8.16 8.72
N TRP A 103 16.65 8.82 7.67
CA TRP A 103 16.11 10.10 7.23
C TRP A 103 14.67 9.94 6.73
N ILE A 104 14.39 8.90 5.92
CA ILE A 104 13.03 8.62 5.43
C ILE A 104 12.06 8.41 6.60
N ILE A 105 12.43 7.60 7.60
CA ILE A 105 11.60 7.38 8.81
C ILE A 105 11.31 8.70 9.50
N TRP A 106 12.34 9.52 9.75
CA TRP A 106 12.17 10.83 10.36
C TRP A 106 11.26 11.74 9.52
N ALA A 107 11.44 11.76 8.19
CA ALA A 107 10.65 12.60 7.29
C ALA A 107 9.18 12.18 7.28
N LEU A 108 8.88 10.88 7.22
CA LEU A 108 7.51 10.36 7.30
C LEU A 108 6.86 10.63 8.66
N GLU A 109 7.60 10.47 9.76
CA GLU A 109 7.12 10.85 11.10
C GLU A 109 6.86 12.36 11.21
N LYS A 110 7.72 13.20 10.62
CA LYS A 110 7.53 14.65 10.56
C LYS A 110 6.29 15.03 9.76
N VAL A 111 6.09 14.42 8.58
CA VAL A 111 4.88 14.60 7.76
C VAL A 111 3.64 14.18 8.54
N ALA A 112 3.65 13.01 9.18
CA ALA A 112 2.53 12.53 9.99
C ALA A 112 2.19 13.51 11.12
N ALA A 113 3.22 13.96 11.87
CA ALA A 113 3.04 14.91 12.97
C ALA A 113 2.45 16.25 12.48
N SER A 114 2.97 16.79 11.38
CA SER A 114 2.48 18.04 10.80
C SER A 114 1.07 17.93 10.23
N LYS A 115 0.67 16.78 9.66
CA LYS A 115 -0.73 16.56 9.24
C LYS A 115 -1.67 16.47 10.44
N ILE A 116 -1.26 15.78 11.51
CA ILE A 116 -2.03 15.71 12.76
C ILE A 116 -2.20 17.10 13.37
N GLU A 117 -1.12 17.89 13.42
CA GLU A 117 -1.13 19.27 13.89
C GLU A 117 -2.11 20.15 13.12
N LEU A 118 -2.05 20.09 11.78
CA LEU A 118 -2.92 20.88 10.92
C LEU A 118 -4.39 20.49 11.08
N ALA A 119 -4.69 19.19 11.04
CA ALA A 119 -6.04 18.69 11.24
C ALA A 119 -6.59 19.13 12.61
N TRP A 120 -5.76 19.04 13.66
CA TRP A 120 -6.11 19.51 14.99
C TRP A 120 -6.39 21.00 15.03
N ARG A 121 -5.49 21.83 14.48
CA ARG A 121 -5.64 23.29 14.47
C ARG A 121 -6.88 23.71 13.69
N HIS A 122 -7.12 23.12 12.53
CA HIS A 122 -8.29 23.41 11.71
C HIS A 122 -9.61 22.97 12.36
N MET A 123 -9.61 21.87 13.11
CA MET A 123 -10.76 21.43 13.89
C MET A 123 -11.02 22.37 15.08
N ASP A 124 -9.97 22.74 15.82
CA ASP A 124 -10.05 23.66 16.96
C ASP A 124 -10.51 25.07 16.53
N GLU A 125 -10.01 25.58 15.40
CA GLU A 125 -10.45 26.86 14.82
C GLU A 125 -11.96 26.86 14.49
N ARG A 126 -12.50 25.76 13.96
CA ARG A 126 -13.94 25.60 13.68
C ARG A 126 -14.77 25.61 14.95
N ILE A 127 -14.34 24.86 15.97
CA ILE A 127 -15.01 24.81 17.27
C ILE A 127 -15.03 26.21 17.91
N ARG A 128 -13.92 26.95 17.85
CA ARG A 128 -13.84 28.34 18.35
C ARG A 128 -14.76 29.32 17.60
N ARG A 129 -15.10 29.02 16.33
CA ARG A 129 -16.08 29.79 15.54
C ARG A 129 -17.54 29.43 15.87
N GLY A 130 -17.77 28.52 16.83
CA GLY A 130 -19.10 28.12 17.28
C GLY A 130 -19.68 26.91 16.54
N ILE A 131 -18.90 26.23 15.69
CA ILE A 131 -19.32 24.98 15.05
C ILE A 131 -19.31 23.87 16.11
N SER A 132 -20.31 22.97 16.07
CA SER A 132 -20.37 21.84 17.00
C SER A 132 -19.14 20.93 16.84
N SER A 133 -18.77 20.20 17.89
CA SER A 133 -17.61 19.28 17.82
C SER A 133 -17.79 18.19 16.75
N GLU A 134 -19.03 17.71 16.57
CA GLU A 134 -19.37 16.67 15.59
C GLU A 134 -19.29 17.20 14.16
N ASP A 135 -19.81 18.41 13.92
CA ASP A 135 -19.73 19.06 12.60
C ASP A 135 -18.30 19.44 12.26
N ALA A 136 -17.54 19.98 13.23
CA ALA A 136 -16.13 20.31 13.04
C ALA A 136 -15.29 19.06 12.73
N TRP A 137 -15.58 17.92 13.37
CA TRP A 137 -14.98 16.63 13.06
C TRP A 137 -15.32 16.19 11.63
N ASN A 138 -16.59 16.30 11.23
CA ASN A 138 -17.03 15.92 9.89
C ASN A 138 -16.38 16.80 8.80
N GLU A 139 -16.33 18.11 9.01
CA GLU A 139 -15.69 19.08 8.09
C GLU A 139 -14.16 18.94 7.99
N THR A 140 -13.53 18.27 8.95
CA THR A 140 -12.07 18.00 8.95
C THR A 140 -11.74 16.54 8.67
N SER A 141 -12.74 15.70 8.37
CA SER A 141 -12.60 14.25 8.21
C SER A 141 -11.56 13.84 7.15
N ILE A 142 -11.45 14.57 6.05
CA ILE A 142 -10.46 14.32 5.00
C ILE A 142 -9.03 14.52 5.53
N GLU A 143 -8.79 15.60 6.25
CA GLU A 143 -7.47 15.88 6.86
C GLU A 143 -7.13 14.85 7.94
N LEU A 144 -8.13 14.48 8.75
CA LEU A 144 -8.01 13.46 9.80
C LEU A 144 -7.66 12.09 9.22
N ALA A 145 -8.34 11.67 8.14
CA ALA A 145 -8.05 10.40 7.46
C ALA A 145 -6.65 10.41 6.84
N ALA A 146 -6.25 11.51 6.18
CA ALA A 146 -4.91 11.65 5.60
C ALA A 146 -3.80 11.65 6.67
N ALA A 147 -4.06 12.24 7.84
CA ALA A 147 -3.14 12.19 8.98
C ALA A 147 -3.01 10.77 9.55
N ALA A 148 -4.11 10.02 9.64
CA ALA A 148 -4.11 8.62 10.07
C ALA A 148 -3.36 7.71 9.09
N GLU A 149 -3.54 7.91 7.78
CA GLU A 149 -2.77 7.18 6.77
C GLU A 149 -1.27 7.48 6.89
N ALA A 150 -0.88 8.77 6.94
CA ALA A 150 0.52 9.16 7.07
C ALA A 150 1.18 8.55 8.31
N HIS A 151 0.47 8.54 9.45
CA HIS A 151 0.93 7.87 10.66
C HIS A 151 1.16 6.37 10.45
N CYS A 152 0.22 5.68 9.78
CA CYS A 152 0.34 4.26 9.50
C CYS A 152 1.53 3.95 8.60
N ARG A 153 1.75 4.75 7.54
CA ARG A 153 2.90 4.62 6.64
C ARG A 153 4.22 4.74 7.38
N ALA A 154 4.38 5.78 8.21
CA ALA A 154 5.56 5.97 9.04
C ALA A 154 5.78 4.77 9.99
N PHE A 155 4.69 4.28 10.60
CA PHE A 155 4.73 3.11 11.48
C PHE A 155 5.21 1.85 10.78
N VAL A 156 4.74 1.56 9.56
CA VAL A 156 5.15 0.38 8.78
C VAL A 156 6.65 0.42 8.47
N VAL A 157 7.17 1.54 7.95
CA VAL A 157 8.60 1.69 7.62
C VAL A 157 9.47 1.54 8.86
N ASN A 158 9.12 2.23 9.96
CA ASN A 158 9.87 2.15 11.21
C ASN A 158 9.83 0.74 11.84
N THR A 159 8.69 0.04 11.73
CA THR A 159 8.54 -1.33 12.23
C THR A 159 9.41 -2.30 11.44
N TYR A 160 9.43 -2.20 10.11
CA TYR A 160 10.30 -3.01 9.26
C TYR A 160 11.78 -2.74 9.63
N TYR A 161 12.21 -1.47 9.66
CA TYR A 161 13.58 -1.13 10.06
C TYR A 161 13.97 -1.67 11.45
N THR A 162 13.07 -1.54 12.44
CA THR A 162 13.29 -2.09 13.78
C THR A 162 13.40 -3.62 13.76
N MET A 163 12.64 -4.30 12.91
CA MET A 163 12.76 -5.74 12.73
C MET A 163 14.11 -6.12 12.13
N MET A 164 14.60 -5.37 11.13
CA MET A 164 15.90 -5.61 10.51
C MET A 164 17.05 -5.52 11.52
N LYS A 165 17.00 -4.54 12.43
CA LYS A 165 17.97 -4.44 13.53
C LYS A 165 17.95 -5.65 14.47
N LYS A 166 16.80 -6.29 14.68
CA LYS A 166 16.67 -7.43 15.59
C LYS A 166 17.21 -8.72 14.98
N ILE A 167 17.06 -8.90 13.68
CA ILE A 167 17.48 -10.12 12.99
C ILE A 167 18.88 -10.00 12.36
N GLU A 168 19.53 -8.85 12.52
CA GLU A 168 20.81 -8.49 11.90
C GLU A 168 21.89 -9.58 12.04
N THR A 169 21.95 -10.23 13.19
CA THR A 169 22.93 -11.29 13.52
C THR A 169 22.40 -12.71 13.31
N THR A 170 21.13 -12.87 12.97
CA THR A 170 20.44 -14.17 12.86
C THR A 170 20.29 -14.64 11.41
N VAL A 171 20.38 -13.72 10.44
CA VAL A 171 20.26 -14.03 9.01
C VAL A 171 21.61 -13.98 8.31
N SER A 172 21.71 -14.66 7.15
CA SER A 172 22.90 -14.55 6.31
C SER A 172 23.05 -13.13 5.75
N GLU A 173 24.28 -12.75 5.42
CA GLU A 173 24.57 -11.43 4.83
C GLU A 173 23.79 -11.21 3.53
N SER A 174 23.73 -12.22 2.66
CA SER A 174 22.97 -12.15 1.40
C SER A 174 21.48 -11.90 1.63
N LEU A 175 20.85 -12.60 2.59
CA LEU A 175 19.43 -12.40 2.91
C LEU A 175 19.22 -11.00 3.51
N ARG A 176 20.10 -10.57 4.41
CA ARG A 176 20.07 -9.24 5.00
C ARG A 176 20.11 -8.15 3.94
N THR A 177 20.99 -8.27 2.94
CA THR A 177 21.10 -7.30 1.84
C THR A 177 19.79 -7.17 1.07
N VAL A 178 19.15 -8.28 0.70
CA VAL A 178 17.87 -8.26 -0.03
C VAL A 178 16.76 -7.64 0.83
N LEU A 179 16.68 -7.98 2.11
CA LEU A 179 15.66 -7.42 3.02
C LEU A 179 15.85 -5.91 3.24
N LEU A 180 17.10 -5.44 3.36
CA LEU A 180 17.39 -4.01 3.45
C LEU A 180 17.07 -3.27 2.16
N GLN A 181 17.34 -3.87 0.99
CA GLN A 181 16.95 -3.30 -0.30
C GLN A 181 15.43 -3.19 -0.43
N LEU A 182 14.66 -4.17 0.05
CA LEU A 182 13.19 -4.12 0.07
C LEU A 182 12.67 -3.04 1.04
N LEU A 183 13.30 -2.89 2.21
CA LEU A 183 12.99 -1.81 3.15
C LEU A 183 13.23 -0.43 2.52
N ASP A 184 14.39 -0.24 1.88
CA ASP A 184 14.73 1.00 1.20
C ASP A 184 13.77 1.26 0.02
N LEU A 185 13.45 0.23 -0.78
CA LEU A 185 12.52 0.35 -1.90
C LEU A 185 11.15 0.83 -1.42
N TYR A 186 10.61 0.19 -0.38
CA TYR A 186 9.33 0.58 0.20
C TYR A 186 9.40 2.00 0.79
N GLY A 187 10.42 2.32 1.57
CA GLY A 187 10.59 3.63 2.19
C GLY A 187 10.67 4.77 1.16
N VAL A 188 11.52 4.59 0.13
CA VAL A 188 11.70 5.56 -0.96
C VAL A 188 10.41 5.70 -1.78
N HIS A 189 9.73 4.60 -2.09
CA HIS A 189 8.45 4.63 -2.81
C HIS A 189 7.39 5.44 -2.05
N ILE A 190 7.26 5.23 -0.74
CA ILE A 190 6.32 6.00 0.10
C ILE A 190 6.71 7.48 0.18
N ALA A 191 8.01 7.79 0.30
CA ALA A 191 8.49 9.18 0.29
C ALA A 191 8.16 9.89 -1.04
N LEU A 192 8.38 9.23 -2.17
CA LEU A 192 8.04 9.77 -3.50
C LEU A 192 6.53 9.95 -3.70
N ARG A 193 5.70 9.10 -3.08
CA ARG A 193 4.22 9.27 -3.10
C ARG A 193 3.72 10.45 -2.27
N CYS A 194 4.52 10.99 -1.35
CA CYS A 194 4.16 12.14 -0.52
C CYS A 194 5.07 13.36 -0.73
N THR A 195 5.67 13.53 -1.92
CA THR A 195 6.55 14.66 -2.28
C THR A 195 5.97 16.03 -1.92
N GLY A 196 4.68 16.26 -2.19
CA GLY A 196 4.02 17.52 -1.81
C GLY A 196 4.03 17.78 -0.29
N ASP A 197 3.90 16.74 0.52
CA ASP A 197 4.00 16.85 1.98
C ASP A 197 5.45 17.02 2.44
N LEU A 198 6.41 16.35 1.79
CA LEU A 198 7.84 16.52 2.07
C LEU A 198 8.27 17.97 1.82
N LEU A 199 7.92 18.54 0.68
CA LEU A 199 8.20 19.94 0.33
C LEU A 199 7.56 20.93 1.32
N ARG A 200 6.40 20.56 1.89
CA ARG A 200 5.64 21.43 2.78
C ARG A 200 6.10 21.38 4.24
N PHE A 201 6.48 20.20 4.74
CA PHE A 201 6.71 19.96 6.17
C PHE A 201 8.15 19.66 6.55
N THR A 202 9.05 19.60 5.56
CA THR A 202 10.49 19.37 5.75
C THR A 202 11.30 20.38 4.95
N ASN A 203 12.64 20.29 4.99
CA ASN A 203 13.54 21.10 4.16
C ASN A 203 13.90 20.42 2.83
N THR A 204 13.12 19.41 2.42
CA THR A 204 13.32 18.72 1.14
C THR A 204 13.18 19.71 -0.01
N THR A 205 14.12 19.66 -0.94
CA THR A 205 14.15 20.47 -2.15
C THR A 205 13.82 19.63 -3.38
N GLY A 206 13.62 20.25 -4.54
CA GLY A 206 13.46 19.51 -5.80
C GLY A 206 14.63 18.58 -6.12
N LYS A 207 15.87 18.98 -5.78
CA LYS A 207 17.07 18.15 -5.96
C LYS A 207 17.05 16.89 -5.09
N ASP A 208 16.53 17.01 -3.87
CA ASP A 208 16.42 15.86 -2.96
C ASP A 208 15.36 14.86 -3.47
N ILE A 209 14.30 15.36 -4.12
CA ILE A 209 13.30 14.50 -4.78
C ILE A 209 13.92 13.78 -5.99
N GLU A 210 14.74 14.47 -6.80
CA GLU A 210 15.49 13.83 -7.88
C GLU A 210 16.43 12.74 -7.34
N GLU A 211 17.12 12.98 -6.22
CA GLU A 211 17.97 11.97 -5.59
C GLU A 211 17.16 10.76 -5.07
N LEU A 212 15.97 10.98 -4.50
CA LEU A 212 15.05 9.90 -4.15
C LEU A 212 14.61 9.09 -5.38
N GLN A 213 14.35 9.76 -6.51
CA GLN A 213 13.98 9.10 -7.77
C GLN A 213 15.14 8.24 -8.30
N PHE A 214 16.37 8.77 -8.33
CA PHE A 214 17.55 7.99 -8.70
C PHE A 214 17.78 6.81 -7.74
N TRP A 215 17.51 6.99 -6.45
CA TRP A 215 17.61 5.90 -5.49
C TRP A 215 16.59 4.80 -5.78
N LEU A 216 15.33 5.15 -6.09
CA LEU A 216 14.30 4.20 -6.48
C LEU A 216 14.74 3.35 -7.68
N GLU A 217 15.23 3.99 -8.75
CA GLU A 217 15.66 3.32 -9.98
C GLU A 217 16.82 2.35 -9.74
N ASN A 218 17.80 2.76 -8.94
CA ASN A 218 18.92 1.89 -8.55
C ASN A 218 18.43 0.68 -7.74
N LEU A 219 17.50 0.88 -6.80
CA LEU A 219 16.94 -0.23 -6.00
C LEU A 219 16.17 -1.22 -6.86
N LEU A 220 15.40 -0.75 -7.85
CA LEU A 220 14.70 -1.62 -8.80
C LEU A 220 15.70 -2.50 -9.58
N ALA A 221 16.81 -1.92 -10.04
CA ALA A 221 17.86 -2.68 -10.72
C ALA A 221 18.53 -3.72 -9.80
N LEU A 222 18.76 -3.39 -8.53
CA LEU A 222 19.36 -4.29 -7.53
C LEU A 222 18.43 -5.45 -7.13
N ILE A 223 17.13 -5.19 -7.06
CA ILE A 223 16.12 -6.20 -6.69
C ILE A 223 15.80 -7.13 -7.86
N ARG A 224 15.88 -6.64 -9.11
CA ARG A 224 15.48 -7.39 -10.31
C ARG A 224 16.06 -8.82 -10.42
N PRO A 225 17.35 -9.10 -10.12
CA PRO A 225 17.88 -10.46 -10.14
C PRO A 225 17.24 -11.39 -9.11
N ASN A 226 16.77 -10.85 -7.98
CA ASN A 226 16.17 -11.60 -6.88
C ASN A 226 14.63 -11.62 -6.94
N ALA A 227 14.00 -10.91 -7.88
CA ALA A 227 12.55 -10.71 -7.90
C ALA A 227 11.75 -12.03 -7.88
N VAL A 228 12.17 -13.02 -8.68
CA VAL A 228 11.53 -14.36 -8.71
C VAL A 228 11.80 -15.11 -7.41
N GLY A 229 13.05 -15.13 -6.93
CA GLY A 229 13.39 -15.80 -5.66
C GLY A 229 12.67 -15.19 -4.43
N ILE A 230 12.37 -13.89 -4.45
CA ILE A 230 11.59 -13.23 -3.41
C ILE A 230 10.15 -13.75 -3.40
N VAL A 231 9.51 -13.86 -4.56
CA VAL A 231 8.11 -14.37 -4.63
C VAL A 231 8.03 -15.88 -4.41
N ASP A 232 9.03 -16.64 -4.86
CA ASP A 232 9.14 -18.09 -4.59
C ASP A 232 9.31 -18.37 -3.09
N SER A 233 9.93 -17.44 -2.34
CA SER A 233 10.11 -17.60 -0.89
C SER A 233 8.80 -17.63 -0.08
N PHE A 234 7.67 -17.21 -0.68
CA PHE A 234 6.35 -17.38 -0.07
C PHE A 234 5.87 -18.83 -0.11
N ASP A 235 6.51 -19.70 -0.91
CA ASP A 235 6.24 -21.13 -1.00
C ASP A 235 4.75 -21.44 -1.27
N ILE A 236 4.15 -20.66 -2.18
CA ILE A 236 2.75 -20.81 -2.57
C ILE A 236 2.67 -21.88 -3.66
N ARG A 237 2.03 -23.01 -3.34
CA ARG A 237 1.84 -24.11 -4.30
C ARG A 237 0.91 -23.73 -5.45
N ASP A 238 1.13 -24.33 -6.62
CA ASP A 238 0.33 -24.12 -7.84
C ASP A 238 -1.17 -24.35 -7.62
N GLU A 239 -1.57 -25.31 -6.78
CA GLU A 239 -3.00 -25.57 -6.51
C GLU A 239 -3.66 -24.42 -5.73
N VAL A 240 -2.87 -23.72 -4.90
CA VAL A 240 -3.35 -22.55 -4.14
C VAL A 240 -3.33 -21.32 -5.03
N LEU A 241 -2.25 -21.12 -5.78
CA LEU A 241 -2.12 -19.98 -6.70
C LEU A 241 -3.14 -20.04 -7.83
N SER A 242 -3.47 -21.25 -8.30
CA SER A 242 -4.50 -21.54 -9.31
C SER A 242 -4.37 -20.65 -10.56
N SER A 243 -3.13 -20.42 -11.02
CA SER A 243 -2.81 -19.52 -12.13
C SER A 243 -1.94 -20.21 -13.17
N ALA A 244 -2.41 -20.24 -14.42
CA ALA A 244 -1.62 -20.72 -15.55
C ALA A 244 -0.44 -19.77 -15.85
N LEU A 245 -0.59 -18.47 -15.57
CA LEU A 245 0.47 -17.48 -15.75
C LEU A 245 1.54 -17.54 -14.65
N GLY A 246 1.12 -17.90 -13.43
CA GLY A 246 1.98 -17.98 -12.25
C GLY A 246 2.55 -19.38 -11.99
N ALA A 247 2.51 -20.28 -12.96
CA ALA A 247 2.97 -21.65 -12.82
C ALA A 247 4.44 -21.70 -12.39
N TYR A 248 4.73 -22.46 -11.33
CA TYR A 248 6.09 -22.58 -10.77
C TYR A 248 7.14 -23.08 -11.78
N ASP A 249 6.75 -24.02 -12.65
CA ASP A 249 7.63 -24.58 -13.69
C ASP A 249 7.85 -23.64 -14.89
N GLY A 250 7.17 -22.50 -14.94
CA GLY A 250 7.23 -21.55 -16.04
C GLY A 250 6.59 -22.02 -17.34
N ASN A 251 5.88 -23.17 -17.36
CA ASN A 251 5.25 -23.71 -18.56
C ASN A 251 3.90 -23.03 -18.87
N VAL A 252 3.96 -21.71 -19.09
CA VAL A 252 2.79 -20.84 -19.18
C VAL A 252 1.94 -21.13 -20.43
N TYR A 253 2.57 -21.27 -21.61
CA TYR A 253 1.84 -21.34 -22.88
C TYR A 253 1.05 -22.64 -23.07
N GLU A 254 1.63 -23.77 -22.67
CA GLU A 254 0.93 -25.06 -22.72
C GLU A 254 -0.26 -25.06 -21.75
N ARG A 255 -0.05 -24.62 -20.51
CA ARG A 255 -1.13 -24.50 -19.52
C ARG A 255 -2.22 -23.52 -19.95
N LEU A 256 -1.87 -22.39 -20.57
CA LEU A 256 -2.87 -21.46 -21.13
C LEU A 256 -3.74 -22.13 -22.19
N PHE A 257 -3.13 -22.92 -23.09
CA PHE A 257 -3.86 -23.65 -24.11
C PHE A 257 -4.76 -24.75 -23.51
N GLU A 258 -4.25 -25.49 -22.53
CA GLU A 258 -5.03 -26.50 -21.79
C GLU A 258 -6.22 -25.87 -21.06
N GLU A 259 -6.02 -24.74 -20.37
CA GLU A 259 -7.08 -24.01 -19.69
C GLU A 259 -8.14 -23.49 -20.66
N ALA A 260 -7.73 -22.94 -21.81
CA ALA A 260 -8.67 -22.51 -22.84
C ALA A 260 -9.50 -23.69 -23.38
N SER A 261 -8.88 -24.86 -23.53
CA SER A 261 -9.54 -26.09 -24.03
C SER A 261 -10.60 -26.62 -23.07
N LYS A 262 -10.50 -26.33 -21.76
CA LYS A 262 -11.50 -26.71 -20.74
C LYS A 262 -12.78 -25.86 -20.80
N SER A 263 -12.79 -24.77 -21.57
CA SER A 263 -13.97 -23.90 -21.69
C SER A 263 -15.20 -24.68 -22.21
N PRO A 264 -16.37 -24.56 -21.55
CA PRO A 264 -17.61 -25.19 -22.05
C PRO A 264 -18.01 -24.76 -23.46
N LEU A 265 -17.53 -23.60 -23.92
CA LEU A 265 -17.78 -23.11 -25.28
C LEU A 265 -17.07 -23.94 -26.35
N ASN A 266 -16.05 -24.71 -25.97
CA ASN A 266 -15.25 -25.55 -26.87
C ASN A 266 -15.73 -27.02 -26.90
N ILE A 267 -16.82 -27.36 -26.19
CA ILE A 267 -17.39 -28.73 -26.20
C ILE A 267 -17.89 -29.10 -27.59
N GLU A 268 -18.53 -28.16 -28.29
CA GLU A 268 -19.03 -28.34 -29.64
C GLU A 268 -18.26 -27.44 -30.61
N PRO A 269 -17.84 -27.93 -31.79
CA PRO A 269 -17.11 -27.10 -32.77
C PRO A 269 -17.97 -25.99 -33.36
N VAL A 270 -19.30 -26.14 -33.35
CA VAL A 270 -20.26 -25.11 -33.74
C VAL A 270 -21.29 -24.99 -32.64
N ASN A 271 -21.25 -23.89 -31.90
CA ASN A 271 -22.18 -23.65 -30.80
C ASN A 271 -23.64 -23.67 -31.29
N LYS A 272 -24.54 -24.33 -30.54
CA LYS A 272 -25.98 -24.39 -30.84
C LYS A 272 -26.63 -23.04 -31.15
N SER A 273 -26.18 -21.95 -30.52
CA SER A 273 -26.68 -20.58 -30.77
C SER A 273 -26.46 -20.13 -32.22
N PHE A 274 -25.38 -20.57 -32.87
CA PHE A 274 -25.14 -20.30 -34.28
C PHE A 274 -26.22 -20.94 -35.15
N GLY A 275 -26.56 -22.21 -34.89
CA GLY A 275 -27.58 -22.94 -35.65
C GLY A 275 -28.99 -22.36 -35.48
N LEU A 276 -29.33 -21.91 -34.27
CA LEU A 276 -30.65 -21.39 -33.95
C LEU A 276 -30.89 -19.97 -34.44
N TYR A 277 -29.88 -19.09 -34.35
CA TYR A 277 -30.08 -17.65 -34.52
C TYR A 277 -29.25 -17.06 -35.65
N LEU A 278 -27.94 -17.33 -35.67
CA LEU A 278 -27.04 -16.70 -36.65
C LEU A 278 -27.21 -17.28 -38.04
N LYS A 279 -27.34 -18.61 -38.17
CA LYS A 279 -27.46 -19.29 -39.46
C LYS A 279 -28.76 -18.91 -40.20
N PRO A 280 -29.94 -18.86 -39.56
CA PRO A 280 -31.14 -18.35 -40.23
C PRO A 280 -31.04 -16.87 -40.60
N PHE A 281 -30.49 -16.03 -39.71
CA PHE A 281 -30.31 -14.59 -39.96
C PHE A 281 -29.39 -14.31 -41.16
N LEU A 282 -28.27 -15.02 -41.27
CA LEU A 282 -27.35 -14.89 -42.39
C LEU A 282 -27.97 -15.37 -43.71
N LYS A 283 -28.89 -16.35 -43.65
CA LYS A 283 -29.60 -16.88 -44.82
C LYS A 283 -30.79 -16.03 -45.27
N SER A 284 -31.37 -15.19 -44.40
CA SER A 284 -32.51 -14.35 -44.78
C SER A 284 -32.13 -13.13 -45.62
N ASN A 285 -30.83 -12.82 -45.73
CA ASN A 285 -30.28 -11.74 -46.57
C ASN A 285 -29.58 -12.26 -47.84
N LEU A 286 -29.78 -13.55 -48.17
CA LEU A 286 -29.40 -14.21 -49.43
C LEU A 286 -30.67 -14.57 -50.20
#